data_AF-A0A378W2R0-F1
#
_entry.id   AF-A0A378W2R0-F1
#
_cell.length_a   1.000
_cell.length_b   1.000
_cell.length_c   1.000
_cell.angle_alpha   90.00
_cell.angle_beta   90.00
_cell.angle_gamma   90.00
#
_symmetry.space_group_name_H-M   'P 1'
#
loop_
_entity.id
_entity.type
_entity.pdbx_description
1 polymer ?
#
loop_
_entity_poly.entity_id
_entity_poly.type
_entity_poly.pdbx_seq_one_letter_code
_entity_poly.pdbx_strand_id
1 'polypeptide(L)' 'MVDLPGYGYAQVPEAVRAHWVNLLGDYLRHRKQLIGLVLIMDARHPLKELDIRMLDFFHTTGRPVHILLSKADKLSKTNR' A
#
# COMPACT_ATOMS: atom_id res chain seq x y z
N MET A 1 6.63 -7.45 -12.92
CA MET A 1 6.35 -6.86 -11.59
C MET A 1 6.89 -5.44 -11.57
N VAL A 2 6.19 -4.50 -10.93
CA VAL A 2 6.61 -3.08 -10.83
C VAL A 2 6.73 -2.75 -9.36
N ASP A 3 7.87 -2.17 -8.97
CA ASP A 3 8.05 -1.66 -7.62
C ASP A 3 7.66 -0.17 -7.57
N LEU A 4 6.90 0.19 -6.55
CA LEU A 4 6.33 1.52 -6.40
C LEU A 4 7.02 2.23 -5.23
N PRO A 5 7.26 3.55 -5.32
CA PRO A 5 7.90 4.29 -4.24
C PRO A 5 7.06 4.19 -2.96
N GLY A 6 7.73 3.95 -1.83
CA GLY A 6 7.08 3.84 -0.54
C GLY A 6 6.36 5.13 -0.14
N TYR A 7 5.04 5.07 -0.02
CA TYR A 7 4.18 6.21 0.32
C TYR A 7 4.32 6.69 1.77
N GLY A 8 5.01 5.91 2.62
CA GLY A 8 5.27 6.23 4.03
C GLY A 8 6.61 6.93 4.29
N TYR A 9 7.28 7.48 3.27
CA TYR A 9 8.61 8.09 3.42
C TYR A 9 8.59 9.22 4.46
N ALA A 10 9.18 8.96 5.63
CA ALA A 10 9.07 9.78 6.84
C ALA A 10 9.80 11.14 6.78
N GLN A 11 10.39 11.51 5.64
CA GLN A 11 11.21 12.72 5.49
C GLN A 11 10.91 13.57 4.25
N VAL A 12 9.84 13.28 3.50
CA VAL A 12 9.45 14.15 2.39
C VAL A 12 8.49 15.25 2.85
N PRO A 13 8.56 16.47 2.29
CA PRO A 13 7.58 17.51 2.54
C PRO A 13 6.16 17.02 2.24
N GLU A 14 5.19 17.51 3.00
CA GLU A 14 3.79 17.09 2.88
C GLU A 14 3.22 17.29 1.46
N ALA A 15 3.59 18.39 0.81
CA ALA A 15 3.20 18.67 -0.58
C ALA A 15 3.71 17.60 -1.56
N VAL A 16 4.95 17.13 -1.37
CA VAL A 16 5.56 16.09 -2.21
C VAL A 16 4.87 14.74 -1.94
N ARG A 17 4.60 14.43 -0.67
CA ARG A 17 3.84 13.23 -0.29
C ARG A 17 2.45 13.21 -0.91
N ALA A 18 1.71 14.31 -0.85
CA ALA A 18 0.38 14.42 -1.43
C ALA A 18 0.42 14.21 -2.96
N HIS A 19 1.40 14.82 -3.63
CA HIS A 19 1.61 14.63 -5.06
C HIS A 19 1.87 13.16 -5.41
N TRP A 20 2.73 12.47 -4.65
CA TRP A 20 3.00 11.05 -4.84
C TRP A 20 1.78 10.18 -4.63
N VAL A 21 0.98 10.43 -3.59
CA VAL A 21 -0.25 9.67 -3.32
C VAL A 21 -1.22 9.77 -4.49
N ASN A 22 -1.39 10.96 -5.08
CA ASN A 22 -2.24 11.16 -6.24
C ASN A 22 -1.71 10.41 -7.47
N LEU A 23 -0.41 10.52 -7.76
CA LEU A 23 0.23 9.82 -8.88
C LEU A 23 0.10 8.30 -8.75
N LEU A 24 0.30 7.76 -7.55
CA LEU A 24 0.09 6.36 -7.23
C LEU A 24 -1.36 5.93 -7.44
N GLY A 25 -2.32 6.70 -6.94
CA GLY A 25 -3.75 6.43 -7.12
C GLY A 25 -4.14 6.37 -8.60
N ASP A 26 -3.65 7.32 -9.40
CA ASP A 26 -3.88 7.34 -10.85
C ASP A 26 -3.26 6.14 -11.56
N TYR A 27 -2.04 5.75 -11.17
CA TYR A 27 -1.40 4.56 -11.70
C TYR A 27 -2.20 3.29 -11.37
N LEU A 28 -2.60 3.11 -10.12
CA LEU A 28 -3.35 1.94 -9.67
C LEU A 28 -4.71 1.82 -10.35
N ARG A 29 -5.40 2.94 -10.58
CA ARG A 29 -6.72 2.96 -11.22
C ARG A 29 -6.68 2.75 -12.73
N HIS A 30 -5.77 3.42 -13.42
CA HIS A 30 -5.82 3.52 -14.89
C HIS A 30 -4.87 2.56 -15.61
N ARG A 31 -3.91 1.94 -14.93
CA ARG A 31 -2.95 1.02 -15.57
C ARG A 31 -3.64 -0.27 -16.00
N LYS A 32 -4.02 -0.34 -17.27
CA LYS A 32 -4.70 -1.50 -17.87
C LYS A 32 -3.92 -2.82 -17.73
N GLN A 33 -2.59 -2.80 -17.72
CA GLN A 33 -1.78 -4.03 -17.72
C GLN A 33 -1.54 -4.57 -16.31
N LEU A 34 -1.96 -3.85 -15.27
CA LEU A 34 -1.87 -4.30 -13.89
C LEU A 34 -2.91 -5.40 -13.67
N ILE A 35 -2.52 -6.56 -13.15
CA ILE A 35 -3.45 -7.69 -12.95
C ILE A 35 -3.80 -7.92 -11.49
N GLY A 36 -3.11 -7.25 -10.58
CA GLY A 36 -3.28 -7.38 -9.13
C GLY A 36 -2.31 -6.46 -8.39
N LEU A 37 -2.57 -6.26 -7.10
CA LEU A 37 -1.76 -5.42 -6.21
C LEU A 37 -1.21 -6.27 -5.07
N VAL A 38 0.09 -6.17 -4.81
CA VAL A 38 0.70 -6.70 -3.58
C VAL A 38 0.95 -5.53 -2.64
N LEU A 39 0.27 -5.50 -1.49
CA LEU A 39 0.39 -4.44 -0.50
C LEU A 39 1.16 -4.95 0.72
N ILE A 40 2.33 -4.37 0.97
CA ILE A 40 3.19 -4.75 2.09
C ILE A 40 2.96 -3.77 3.24
N MET A 41 2.57 -4.28 4.41
CA MET A 41 2.33 -3.49 5.62
C MET A 41 3.17 -4.02 6.79
N ASP A 42 3.50 -3.18 7.77
CA ASP A 42 4.16 -3.63 9.00
C ASP A 42 3.14 -4.34 9.90
N ALA A 43 3.39 -5.61 10.25
CA ALA A 43 2.47 -6.44 11.00
C ALA A 43 2.13 -5.88 12.40
N ARG A 44 2.98 -5.00 12.95
CA ARG A 44 2.73 -4.34 14.25
C ARG A 44 1.73 -3.19 14.16
N HIS A 45 1.59 -2.58 12.98
CA HIS A 45 0.73 -1.43 12.74
C HIS A 45 0.08 -1.55 11.34
N PRO A 46 -0.75 -2.58 11.11
CA PRO A 46 -1.41 -2.78 9.83
C PRO A 46 -2.48 -1.72 9.58
N LEU A 47 -2.87 -1.55 8.30
CA LEU A 47 -4.02 -0.74 7.88
C LEU A 47 -3.95 0.72 8.34
N LYS A 48 -2.83 1.39 8.08
CA LYS A 48 -2.74 2.84 8.23
C LYS A 48 -3.61 3.54 7.19
N GLU A 49 -3.89 4.82 7.41
CA GLU A 49 -4.74 5.61 6.52
C GLU A 49 -4.30 5.57 5.04
N LEU A 50 -3.00 5.63 4.78
CA LEU A 50 -2.46 5.53 3.42
C LEU A 50 -2.67 4.13 2.82
N ASP A 51 -2.60 3.06 3.62
CA ASP A 51 -2.85 1.69 3.16
C ASP A 51 -4.30 1.56 2.70
N ILE A 52 -5.24 2.08 3.51
CA ILE A 52 -6.67 2.09 3.20
C ILE A 52 -6.92 2.88 1.92
N ARG A 53 -6.34 4.08 1.77
CA ARG A 53 -6.46 4.89 0.55
C ARG A 53 -5.96 4.15 -0.70
N MET A 54 -4.86 3.41 -0.61
CA MET A 54 -4.34 2.61 -1.73
C MET A 54 -5.28 1.46 -2.10
N LEU A 55 -5.88 0.81 -1.10
CA LEU A 55 -6.92 -0.21 -1.30
C LEU A 55 -8.15 0.40 -1.98
N ASP A 56 -8.61 1.56 -1.55
CA ASP A 56 -9.76 2.25 -2.14
C ASP A 56 -9.51 2.64 -3.61
N PHE A 57 -8.31 3.14 -3.93
CA PHE A 57 -7.93 3.44 -5.31
C PHE A 57 -7.99 2.18 -6.18
N PHE A 58 -7.46 1.07 -5.69
CA PHE A 58 -7.38 -0.18 -6.44
C PHE A 58 -8.70 -0.97 -6.46
N HIS A 59 -9.55 -0.82 -5.45
CA HIS A 59 -10.85 -1.51 -5.32
C HIS A 59 -11.74 -1.26 -6.56
N THR A 60 -11.71 -0.05 -7.10
CA THR A 60 -12.47 0.32 -8.32
C THR A 60 -12.10 -0.50 -9.56
N THR A 61 -10.94 -1.16 -9.55
CA THR A 61 -10.48 -1.98 -10.69
C THR A 61 -11.04 -3.41 -10.68
N GLY A 62 -11.61 -3.87 -9.57
CA GLY A 62 -12.12 -5.24 -9.39
C GLY A 62 -11.04 -6.33 -9.44
N ARG A 63 -9.76 -5.95 -9.37
CA ARG A 63 -8.60 -6.87 -9.46
C ARG A 63 -8.18 -7.38 -8.09
N PRO A 64 -7.54 -8.56 -8.01
CA PRO A 64 -7.12 -9.15 -6.75
C PRO A 64 -6.06 -8.30 -6.01
N VAL A 65 -6.18 -8.25 -4.69
CA VAL A 65 -5.18 -7.69 -3.79
C VAL A 65 -4.60 -8.80 -2.93
N HIS A 66 -3.29 -8.82 -2.78
CA HIS A 66 -2.57 -9.70 -1.86
C HIS A 66 -1.87 -8.86 -0.79
N ILE A 67 -2.22 -9.07 0.46
CA ILE A 67 -1.64 -8.35 1.59
C ILE A 67 -0.50 -9.16 2.20
N LEU A 68 0.67 -8.54 2.33
CA LEU A 68 1.83 -9.10 3.01
C LEU A 68 2.11 -8.33 4.30
N LEU A 69 1.91 -8.99 5.44
CA LEU A 69 2.27 -8.45 6.75
C LEU A 69 3.75 -8.73 7.04
N SER A 70 4.58 -7.72 6.80
CA SER A 70 6.02 -7.73 7.06
C SER A 70 6.34 -7.63 8.55
N LYS A 71 7.55 -8.04 8.95
CA LYS A 71 8.02 -8.01 10.35
C LYS A 71 7.15 -8.80 11.33
N ALA A 72 6.52 -9.88 10.85
CA ALA A 72 5.76 -10.79 11.72
C ALA A 72 6.62 -11.42 12.83
N ASP A 73 7.95 -11.49 12.65
CA ASP A 73 8.91 -11.90 13.69
C ASP A 73 8.87 -11.02 14.94
N LYS A 74 8.42 -9.77 14.82
CA LYS A 74 8.31 -8.82 15.93
C LYS A 74 7.01 -8.95 16.72
N LEU A 75 6.07 -9.76 16.24
CA LEU A 75 4.87 -10.08 17.01
C LEU A 75 5.19 -11.23 17.96
N SER A 76 4.87 -11.05 19.24
CA SER A 76 4.91 -12.16 20.19
C SER A 76 3.91 -13.21 19.73
N LYS A 77 4.33 -14.47 19.68
CA LYS A 77 3.45 -15.62 19.37
C LYS A 77 2.53 -15.96 20.54
N THR A 78 1.97 -14.95 21.21
CA THR A 78 1.08 -15.12 22.35
C THR A 78 -0.35 -14.89 21.89
N ASN A 79 -0.92 -15.92 21.28
CA ASN A 79 -2.32 -16.32 21.43
C ASN A 79 -2.54 -17.59 20.61
N ARG A 80 -2.75 -18.69 21.33
CA ARG A 80 -3.28 -19.94 20.83
C ARG A 80 -4.67 -20.10 21.43
#